data_AF-S2DV61-F1
#
_entry.id   AF-S2DV61-F1
#
_cell.length_a   1.000
_cell.length_b   1.000
_cell.length_c   1.000
_cell.angle_alpha   90.00
_cell.angle_beta   90.00
_cell.angle_gamma   90.00
#
_symmetry.space_group_name_H-M   'P 1'
#
loop_
_entity.id
_entity.type
_entity.pdbx_description
1 polymer ?
#
loop_
_entity_poly.entity_id
_entity_poly.type
_entity_poly.pdbx_seq_one_letter_code
_entity_poly.pdbx_strand_id
1 'polypeptide(L)' 'MSNKEITVEDLNKLQKKASQNAVKLNKAMGLTYLVVRKNKLIQIEPDGKETVLGNSEFGTRKVEKKSITLKSGA' A
#
# COMPACT_ATOMS: atom_id res chain seq x y z
N MET A 1 12.71 17.11 20.58
CA MET A 1 11.75 16.45 19.67
C MET A 1 12.28 15.04 19.41
N SER A 2 11.53 14.01 19.81
CA SER A 2 12.00 12.61 19.79
C SER A 2 11.74 11.99 18.42
N ASN A 3 12.82 11.52 17.77
CA ASN A 3 12.71 10.59 16.66
C ASN A 3 12.10 9.29 17.19
N LYS A 4 11.03 8.82 16.56
CA LYS A 4 10.44 7.52 16.88
C LYS A 4 10.98 6.49 15.90
N GLU A 5 11.78 5.57 16.40
CA GLU A 5 12.17 4.40 15.63
C GLU A 5 10.99 3.42 15.56
N ILE A 6 10.71 2.92 14.37
CA ILE A 6 9.73 1.84 14.17
C ILE A 6 10.44 0.64 13.56
N THR A 7 10.08 -0.55 14.04
CA THR A 7 10.54 -1.81 13.45
C THR A 7 9.88 -2.02 12.10
N VAL A 8 10.51 -2.78 11.21
CA VAL A 8 9.89 -3.16 9.93
C VAL A 8 8.60 -3.96 10.13
N GLU A 9 8.53 -4.80 11.16
CA GLU A 9 7.33 -5.58 11.47
C GLU A 9 6.14 -4.69 11.83
N ASP A 10 6.36 -3.68 12.67
CA ASP A 10 5.30 -2.74 13.06
C ASP A 10 4.90 -1.85 11.88
N LEU A 11 5.87 -1.44 11.05
CA LEU A 11 5.59 -0.69 9.83
C LEU A 11 4.73 -1.52 8.86
N ASN A 12 5.04 -2.81 8.68
CA ASN A 12 4.25 -3.71 7.85
C ASN A 12 2.83 -3.90 8.39
N LYS A 13 2.66 -4.00 9.72
CA LYS A 13 1.33 -4.06 10.35
C LYS A 13 0.53 -2.78 10.10
N LEU A 14 1.15 -1.61 10.25
CA LEU A 14 0.50 -0.33 9.98
C LEU A 14 0.10 -0.19 8.52
N GLN A 15 1.01 -0.54 7.59
CA GLN A 15 0.74 -0.51 6.16
C GLN A 15 -0.41 -1.45 5.78
N LYS A 16 -0.44 -2.67 6.33
CA LYS A 16 -1.54 -3.62 6.12
C LYS A 16 -2.87 -3.06 6.61
N LYS A 17 -2.90 -2.48 7.81
CA LYS A 17 -4.12 -1.87 8.39
C LYS A 17 -4.60 -0.67 7.56
N ALA A 18 -3.70 0.21 7.15
CA ALA A 18 -4.01 1.37 6.31
C ALA A 18 -4.57 0.92 4.95
N SER A 19 -3.94 -0.07 4.32
CA SER A 19 -4.40 -0.62 3.04
C SER A 19 -5.80 -1.22 3.14
N GLN A 20 -6.09 -1.98 4.21
CA GLN A 20 -7.41 -2.55 4.44
C GLN A 20 -8.48 -1.47 4.65
N ASN A 21 -8.16 -0.40 5.39
CA ASN A 21 -9.08 0.71 5.59
C ASN A 21 -9.36 1.45 4.29
N ALA A 22 -8.34 1.72 3.47
CA ALA A 22 -8.49 2.36 2.17
C ALA A 22 -9.37 1.52 1.23
N VAL A 23 -9.17 0.19 1.18
CA VAL A 23 -10.02 -0.70 0.38
C VAL A 23 -11.48 -0.66 0.83
N LYS A 24 -11.74 -0.71 2.15
CA LYS A 24 -13.10 -0.61 2.69
C LYS A 24 -13.75 0.72 2.35
N LEU A 25 -13.00 1.82 2.46
CA LEU A 25 -13.47 3.15 2.14
C LEU A 25 -13.81 3.28 0.65
N ASN A 26 -12.91 2.85 -0.24
CA ASN A 26 -13.14 2.86 -1.67
C ASN A 26 -14.39 2.07 -2.04
N LYS A 27 -14.58 0.89 -1.43
CA LYS A 27 -15.79 0.09 -1.62
C LYS A 27 -17.05 0.82 -1.15
N ALA A 28 -17.02 1.42 0.04
CA ALA A 28 -18.15 2.17 0.60
C ALA A 28 -18.51 3.41 -0.24
N MET A 29 -17.51 4.03 -0.89
CA MET A 29 -17.67 5.21 -1.75
C MET A 29 -17.97 4.88 -3.22
N GLY A 30 -17.97 3.60 -3.62
CA GLY A 30 -18.16 3.23 -5.02
C GLY A 30 -16.99 3.65 -5.92
N LEU A 31 -15.77 3.74 -5.37
CA LEU A 31 -14.58 4.19 -6.10
C LEU A 31 -13.76 3.01 -6.64
N THR A 32 -13.32 3.16 -7.89
CA THR A 32 -12.26 2.33 -8.48
C THR A 32 -10.90 2.73 -7.93
N TYR A 33 -9.98 1.76 -7.80
CA TYR A 33 -8.61 2.03 -7.40
C TYR A 33 -7.61 1.13 -8.11
N LEU A 34 -6.37 1.62 -8.26
CA LEU A 34 -5.29 0.91 -8.94
C LEU A 34 -4.35 0.26 -7.94
N VAL A 35 -3.89 -0.95 -8.24
CA VAL A 35 -2.88 -1.67 -7.46
C VAL A 35 -1.87 -2.34 -8.38
N VAL A 36 -0.63 -2.45 -7.90
CA VAL A 36 0.41 -3.24 -8.57
C VAL A 36 0.54 -4.59 -7.86
N ARG A 37 0.34 -5.69 -8.59
CA ARG A 37 0.53 -7.06 -8.08
C ARG A 37 1.17 -7.93 -9.17
N LYS A 38 2.12 -8.79 -8.78
CA LYS A 38 2.79 -9.72 -9.73
C LYS A 38 3.31 -9.01 -10.99
N ASN A 39 3.89 -7.82 -10.83
CA ASN A 39 4.40 -6.98 -11.93
C ASN A 39 3.33 -6.53 -12.95
N LYS A 40 2.06 -6.51 -12.55
CA LYS A 40 0.92 -6.04 -13.35
C LYS A 40 0.22 -4.88 -12.65
N LEU A 41 -0.21 -3.90 -13.43
CA LEU A 41 -1.12 -2.86 -12.99
C LEU A 41 -2.55 -3.39 -13.11
N ILE A 42 -3.28 -3.38 -12.00
CA ILE A 42 -4.63 -3.92 -11.89
C ILE A 42 -5.55 -2.81 -11.38
N GLN A 43 -6.65 -2.60 -12.08
CA GLN A 43 -7.77 -1.80 -11.60
C GLN A 43 -8.73 -2.68 -10.84
N ILE A 44 -9.13 -2.24 -9.65
CA ILE A 44 -10.14 -2.90 -8.83
C ILE A 44 -11.37 -2.00 -8.79
N GLU A 45 -12.49 -2.56 -9.20
CA GLU A 45 -13.82 -1.94 -9.14
C GLU A 45 -14.46 -2.09 -7.74
N PRO A 46 -15.47 -1.29 -7.39
CA PRO A 46 -16.11 -1.33 -6.07
C PRO A 46 -16.78 -2.68 -5.74
N ASP A 47 -17.20 -3.41 -6.78
CA ASP A 47 -17.75 -4.77 -6.69
C ASP A 47 -16.66 -5.84 -6.42
N GLY A 48 -15.38 -5.45 -6.51
CA GLY A 48 -14.22 -6.32 -6.35
C GLY A 48 -13.72 -6.94 -7.66
N LYS A 49 -14.29 -6.58 -8.81
CA LYS A 49 -13.82 -7.05 -10.11
C LYS A 49 -12.43 -6.48 -10.40
N GLU A 50 -11.54 -7.36 -10.83
CA GLU A 50 -10.15 -7.02 -11.16
C GLU A 50 -9.96 -6.99 -12.68
N THR A 51 -9.46 -5.86 -13.20
CA THR A 51 -9.11 -5.69 -14.61
C THR A 51 -7.62 -5.41 -14.73
N VAL A 52 -6.89 -6.25 -15.47
CA VAL A 52 -5.47 -6.04 -15.74
C VAL A 52 -5.33 -4.96 -16.81
N LEU A 53 -4.69 -3.85 -16.47
CA LEU A 53 -4.43 -2.75 -17.40
C LEU A 53 -3.13 -2.94 -18.19
N GLY A 54 -2.18 -3.70 -17.66
CA GLY A 54 -0.91 -3.98 -18.33
C GLY A 54 0.19 -4.38 -17.36
N ASN A 55 1.43 -4.31 -17.85
CA ASN A 55 2.62 -4.48 -17.02
C ASN A 55 2.86 -3.22 -16.17
N SER A 56 3.38 -3.38 -14.96
CA SER A 56 3.79 -2.24 -14.15
C SER A 56 5.10 -1.65 -14.69
N GLU A 57 5.11 -0.36 -14.99
CA GLU A 57 6.33 0.37 -15.35
C GLU A 57 7.31 0.46 -14.17
N PHE A 58 6.78 0.50 -12.95
CA PHE A 58 7.56 0.58 -11.72
C PHE A 58 7.39 -0.70 -10.90
N GLY A 59 8.50 -1.40 -10.66
CA GLY A 59 8.57 -2.55 -9.78
C GLY A 59 8.81 -2.18 -8.31
N THR A 60 8.73 -3.17 -7.43
CA THR A 60 9.11 -3.03 -6.01
C THR A 60 10.50 -3.60 -5.76
N ARG A 61 11.37 -2.85 -5.06
CA ARG A 61 12.66 -3.34 -4.56
C ARG A 61 12.55 -3.66 -3.07
N LYS A 62 13.00 -4.86 -2.67
CA LYS A 62 13.16 -5.20 -1.25
C LYS A 62 14.29 -4.35 -0.65
N VAL A 63 13.98 -3.61 0.42
CA VAL A 63 14.98 -2.82 1.15
C VAL A 63 15.42 -3.62 2.37
N GLU A 64 16.71 -3.91 2.47
CA GLU A 64 17.30 -4.59 3.62
C GLU A 64 17.65 -3.58 4.71
N LYS A 65 16.63 -3.15 5.47
CA LYS A 65 16.80 -2.31 6.66
C LYS A 65 16.01 -2.91 7.81
N LYS A 66 16.56 -2.88 9.03
CA LYS A 66 15.88 -3.43 10.24
C LYS A 66 14.91 -2.43 10.87
N SER A 67 15.17 -1.13 10.72
CA SER A 67 14.35 -0.04 11.24
C SER A 67 14.31 1.12 10.25
N ILE A 68 13.25 1.92 10.35
CA ILE A 68 13.08 3.13 9.55
C ILE A 68 12.83 4.29 10.53
N THR A 69 13.64 5.34 10.42
CA THR A 69 13.43 6.57 11.18
C THR A 69 12.34 7.39 10.50
N LEU A 70 11.23 7.59 11.19
CA LEU A 70 10.16 8.46 10.71
C LEU A 70 10.50 9.91 11.09
N LYS A 71 10.55 10.81 10.11
CA LYS A 71 10.57 12.25 10.38
C LYS A 71 9.16 12.65 10.83
N SER A 72 9.06 13.30 11.98
CA SER A 72 7.81 13.90 12.45
C SER A 72 7.47 15.09 11.55
N GLY A 73 6.44 14.98 10.71
CA GLY A 73 5.89 16.11 9.94
C GLY A 73 5.35 15.84 8.53
N ALA A 74 4.97 14.59 8.19
CA ALA A 74 4.24 14.28 6.95
C ALA A 74 2.80 13.89 7.28
#